data_AF-A0A6M1XVE7-F1
#
_entry.id   AF-A0A6M1XVE7-F1
#
_cell.length_a   1.000
_cell.length_b   1.000
_cell.length_c   1.000
_cell.angle_alpha   90.00
_cell.angle_beta   90.00
_cell.angle_gamma   90.00
#
_symmetry.space_group_name_H-M   'P 1'
#
loop_
_entity.id
_entity.type
_entity.pdbx_description
1 polymer ?
#
loop_
_entity_poly.entity_id
_entity_poly.type
_entity_poly.pdbx_seq_one_letter_code
_entity_poly.pdbx_strand_id
1 'polypeptide(L)'
;PDNAEMIDNQTNTPFEILANSQTPVEKTIKNDTSKVDKTTPQLNGKDVAIGEKIQYEISVNIPLGIADKEGTQNKYTTFKLIDTHDAALTFDHETSGTYAYVLYDGDKEIDPTNYSVTEQTNGFTVSVDSNYIPSLTPGGTLKFV
;
A
#
# COMPACT_ATOMS: atom_id res chain seq x y z
N PRO A 1 51.08 -41.17 30.18
CA PRO A 1 51.06 -39.81 29.60
C PRO A 1 50.48 -38.86 30.64
N ASP A 2 51.36 -38.34 31.47
CA ASP A 2 51.06 -37.38 32.52
C ASP A 2 51.24 -36.00 31.91
N ASN A 3 50.12 -35.33 31.57
CA ASN A 3 49.95 -33.87 31.36
C ASN A 3 48.67 -33.54 30.56
N ALA A 4 47.52 -34.06 30.99
CA ALA A 4 46.26 -33.45 30.59
C ALA A 4 45.81 -32.52 31.74
N GLU A 5 46.27 -31.26 31.71
CA GLU A 5 45.67 -30.24 32.56
C GLU A 5 44.25 -29.94 32.06
N MET A 6 43.28 -29.95 32.96
CA MET A 6 41.92 -29.50 32.71
C MET A 6 41.95 -27.97 32.51
N ILE A 7 41.47 -27.49 31.36
CA ILE A 7 41.25 -26.05 31.13
C ILE A 7 39.95 -25.68 31.84
N ASP A 8 40.02 -25.41 33.15
CA ASP A 8 38.84 -25.06 33.97
C ASP A 8 38.40 -23.59 33.83
N ASN A 9 39.02 -22.79 32.94
CA ASN A 9 38.68 -21.38 32.84
C ASN A 9 38.86 -20.78 31.43
N GLN A 10 37.96 -21.11 30.51
CA GLN A 10 37.70 -20.30 29.30
C GLN A 10 36.20 -19.97 29.18
N THR A 11 35.55 -19.62 30.29
CA THR A 11 34.12 -19.28 30.25
C THR A 11 33.83 -17.79 30.39
N ASN A 12 34.86 -16.94 30.53
CA ASN A 12 34.67 -15.51 30.61
C ASN A 12 35.71 -14.79 29.75
N THR A 13 35.40 -14.62 28.47
CA THR A 13 35.96 -13.50 27.71
C THR A 13 35.29 -12.23 28.21
N PRO A 14 36.01 -11.34 28.92
CA PRO A 14 35.46 -10.03 29.27
C PRO A 14 35.19 -9.28 27.97
N PHE A 15 33.92 -8.98 27.71
CA PHE A 15 33.54 -7.98 26.71
C PHE A 15 33.14 -6.72 27.45
N GLU A 16 33.61 -5.59 26.96
CA GLU A 16 33.31 -4.28 27.53
C GLU A 16 32.18 -3.66 26.69
N ILE A 17 31.01 -3.44 27.29
CA ILE A 17 30.00 -2.57 26.67
C ILE A 17 30.43 -1.14 27.00
N LEU A 18 31.18 -0.52 26.09
CA LEU A 18 31.50 0.90 26.18
C LEU A 18 30.19 1.68 26.10
N ALA A 19 29.77 2.27 27.24
CA ALA A 19 28.73 3.29 27.23
C ALA A 19 29.18 4.39 26.25
N ASN A 20 28.36 4.67 25.23
CA ASN A 20 28.63 5.56 24.10
C ASN A 20 29.42 4.99 22.91
N SER A 21 29.54 3.65 22.76
CA SER A 21 29.90 3.08 21.45
C SER A 21 28.75 3.27 20.46
N GLN A 22 28.65 4.46 19.88
CA GLN A 22 27.81 4.72 18.72
C GLN A 22 28.56 4.24 17.47
N THR A 23 28.59 2.93 17.24
CA THR A 23 28.82 2.44 15.88
C THR A 23 27.67 2.97 15.03
N PRO A 24 27.92 3.81 14.01
CA PRO A 24 26.87 4.30 13.13
C PRO A 24 26.16 3.09 12.54
N VAL A 25 24.90 2.88 12.90
CA VAL A 25 24.08 1.87 12.25
C VAL A 25 23.67 2.45 10.91
N GLU A 26 24.19 1.90 9.81
CA GLU A 26 23.68 2.25 8.49
C GLU A 26 22.21 1.86 8.41
N LYS A 27 21.33 2.88 8.31
CA LYS A 27 19.95 2.68 7.93
C LYS A 27 19.88 2.77 6.41
N THR A 28 19.79 1.63 5.73
CA THR A 28 19.42 1.62 4.31
C THR A 28 17.99 2.15 4.18
N ILE A 29 17.82 3.35 3.62
CA ILE A 29 16.51 3.87 3.26
C ILE A 29 16.06 3.16 1.99
N LYS A 30 15.14 2.20 2.12
CA LYS A 30 14.46 1.61 0.97
C LYS A 30 13.29 2.53 0.61
N ASN A 31 13.47 3.33 -0.44
CA ASN A 31 12.34 4.05 -1.03
C ASN A 31 11.57 3.10 -1.93
N ASP A 32 10.28 2.95 -1.65
CA ASP A 32 9.35 2.31 -2.58
C ASP A 32 9.06 3.28 -3.74
N THR A 33 8.99 2.75 -4.96
CA THR A 33 8.51 3.51 -6.12
C THR A 33 7.02 3.26 -6.29
N SER A 34 6.23 4.31 -6.52
CA SER A 34 4.81 4.17 -6.86
C SER A 34 4.63 4.15 -8.38
N LYS A 35 3.83 3.20 -8.87
CA LYS A 35 3.40 3.03 -10.25
C LYS A 35 1.88 2.93 -10.24
N VAL A 36 1.23 3.76 -11.06
CA VAL A 36 -0.21 3.75 -11.26
C VAL A 36 -0.48 3.36 -12.71
N ASP A 37 -1.38 2.41 -12.91
CA ASP A 37 -1.86 1.97 -14.22
C ASP A 37 -3.38 2.19 -14.29
N LYS A 38 -3.89 2.68 -15.42
CA LYS A 38 -5.33 2.88 -15.68
C LYS A 38 -5.70 2.25 -17.01
N THR A 39 -6.74 1.42 -17.02
CA THR A 39 -7.16 0.68 -18.22
C THR A 39 -8.69 0.62 -18.36
N THR A 40 -9.17 0.21 -19.53
CA THR A 40 -10.59 -0.06 -19.82
C THR A 40 -10.73 -1.52 -20.28
N PRO A 41 -10.69 -2.49 -19.34
CA PRO A 41 -10.50 -3.90 -19.68
C PRO A 41 -11.62 -4.47 -20.56
N GLN A 42 -12.84 -3.92 -20.47
CA GLN A 42 -13.97 -4.35 -21.28
C GLN A 42 -14.00 -3.75 -22.70
N LEU A 43 -13.29 -2.64 -22.93
CA LEU A 43 -13.34 -1.94 -24.22
C LEU A 43 -12.36 -2.52 -25.25
N ASN A 44 -11.22 -3.07 -24.82
CA ASN A 44 -10.19 -3.62 -25.74
C ASN A 44 -9.86 -2.68 -26.92
N GLY A 45 -9.80 -1.36 -26.65
CA GLY A 45 -9.51 -0.33 -27.65
C GLY A 45 -10.68 0.07 -28.56
N LYS A 46 -11.92 -0.33 -28.24
CA LYS A 46 -13.12 0.11 -28.95
C LYS A 46 -13.63 1.45 -28.46
N ASP A 47 -14.24 2.20 -29.36
CA ASP A 47 -15.00 3.41 -29.06
C ASP A 47 -16.32 3.06 -28.35
N VAL A 48 -16.81 4.01 -27.55
CA VAL A 48 -18.13 3.94 -26.91
C VAL A 48 -19.04 5.05 -27.42
N ALA A 49 -20.34 4.78 -27.49
CA ALA A 49 -21.32 5.80 -27.83
C ALA A 49 -21.59 6.73 -26.63
N ILE A 50 -22.05 7.95 -26.92
CA ILE A 50 -22.48 8.89 -25.89
C ILE A 50 -23.62 8.25 -25.08
N GLY A 51 -23.46 8.23 -23.75
CA GLY A 51 -24.44 7.67 -22.81
C GLY A 51 -24.19 6.20 -22.43
N GLU A 52 -23.23 5.52 -23.06
CA GLU A 52 -22.81 4.19 -22.62
C GLU A 52 -21.87 4.27 -21.40
N LYS A 53 -22.01 3.30 -20.48
CA LYS A 53 -21.14 3.19 -19.31
C LYS A 53 -19.77 2.65 -19.71
N ILE A 54 -18.70 3.21 -19.13
CA ILE A 54 -17.32 2.76 -19.31
C ILE A 54 -16.80 2.22 -17.97
N GLN A 55 -16.39 0.96 -17.95
CA GLN A 55 -15.72 0.40 -16.78
C GLN A 55 -14.21 0.63 -16.87
N TYR A 56 -13.68 1.37 -15.90
CA TYR A 56 -12.25 1.61 -15.74
C TYR A 56 -11.68 0.70 -14.67
N GLU A 57 -10.40 0.36 -14.79
CA GLU A 57 -9.64 -0.25 -13.71
C GLU A 57 -8.41 0.63 -13.43
N ILE A 58 -8.25 1.07 -12.19
CA ILE A 58 -7.10 1.84 -11.71
C ILE A 58 -6.35 1.00 -10.69
N SER A 59 -5.09 0.68 -10.98
CA SER A 59 -4.24 -0.15 -10.13
C SER A 59 -2.99 0.61 -9.69
N VAL A 60 -2.60 0.46 -8.43
CA VAL A 60 -1.37 1.04 -7.87
C VAL A 60 -0.66 0.03 -6.98
N ASN A 61 0.67 0.00 -7.02
CA ASN A 61 1.42 -0.84 -6.09
C ASN A 61 1.39 -0.26 -4.66
N ILE A 62 1.22 -1.14 -3.69
CA ILE A 62 1.22 -0.81 -2.28
C ILE A 62 2.68 -0.81 -1.80
N PRO A 63 3.17 0.25 -1.12
CA PRO A 63 4.52 0.26 -0.56
C PRO A 63 4.80 -0.96 0.34
N LEU A 64 6.03 -1.48 0.31
CA LEU A 64 6.46 -2.58 1.19
C LEU A 64 6.41 -2.17 2.67
N GLY A 65 6.59 -0.89 2.96
CA GLY A 65 6.49 -0.34 4.31
C GLY A 65 5.10 0.09 4.74
N ILE A 66 4.02 -0.27 4.03
CA ILE A 66 2.67 0.30 4.29
C ILE A 66 2.19 0.15 5.73
N ALA A 67 2.59 -0.94 6.41
CA ALA A 67 2.25 -1.24 7.80
C ALA A 67 3.33 -0.79 8.81
N ASP A 68 4.40 -0.13 8.36
CA ASP A 68 5.50 0.30 9.22
C ASP A 68 5.02 1.30 10.27
N LYS A 69 5.70 1.26 11.42
CA LYS A 69 5.51 2.22 12.51
C LYS A 69 6.75 3.05 12.80
N GLU A 70 6.52 4.27 13.27
CA GLU A 70 7.51 5.09 13.96
C GLU A 70 7.06 5.23 15.42
N GLY A 71 7.72 4.47 16.30
CA GLY A 71 7.23 4.27 17.67
C GLY A 71 5.90 3.52 17.66
N THR A 72 4.85 4.14 18.19
CA THR A 72 3.48 3.58 18.21
C THR A 72 2.63 4.02 17.03
N GLN A 73 3.08 5.00 16.23
CA GLN A 73 2.31 5.60 15.15
C GLN A 73 2.57 4.90 13.83
N ASN A 74 1.54 4.73 13.00
CA ASN A 74 1.70 4.24 11.63
C ASN A 74 2.43 5.30 10.80
N LYS A 75 3.42 4.89 10.01
CA LYS A 75 4.13 5.81 9.10
C LYS A 75 3.22 6.30 7.97
N TYR A 76 2.41 5.40 7.43
CA TYR A 76 1.42 5.73 6.40
C TYR A 76 0.08 6.00 7.07
N THR A 77 -0.36 7.25 6.98
CA THR A 77 -1.63 7.72 7.55
C THR A 77 -2.65 8.11 6.48
N THR A 78 -2.20 8.20 5.22
CA THR A 78 -3.01 8.63 4.08
C THR A 78 -2.71 7.74 2.89
N PHE A 79 -3.76 7.20 2.26
CA PHE A 79 -3.69 6.57 0.95
C PHE A 79 -4.88 7.07 0.14
N LYS A 80 -4.60 7.75 -0.99
CA LYS A 80 -5.63 8.35 -1.84
C LYS A 80 -5.36 8.05 -3.31
N LEU A 81 -6.40 7.68 -4.04
CA LEU A 81 -6.44 7.68 -5.49
C LEU A 81 -7.25 8.90 -5.92
N ILE A 82 -6.66 9.78 -6.72
CA ILE A 82 -7.31 10.99 -7.21
C ILE A 82 -7.38 10.88 -8.73
N ASP A 83 -8.60 10.90 -9.26
CA ASP A 83 -8.86 10.81 -10.69
C ASP A 83 -9.44 12.12 -11.21
N THR A 84 -8.99 12.52 -12.39
CA THR A 84 -9.60 13.60 -13.17
C THR A 84 -9.89 13.04 -14.55
N HIS A 85 -11.15 13.16 -14.96
CA HIS A 85 -11.63 12.71 -16.25
C HIS A 85 -12.00 13.89 -17.14
N ASP A 86 -12.17 13.62 -18.43
CA ASP A 86 -12.62 14.62 -19.39
C ASP A 86 -14.02 15.15 -19.03
N ALA A 87 -14.33 16.39 -19.41
CA ALA A 87 -15.63 17.02 -19.16
C ALA A 87 -16.79 16.34 -19.92
N ALA A 88 -16.49 15.54 -20.95
CA ALA A 88 -17.48 14.71 -21.64
C ALA A 88 -17.86 13.44 -20.86
N LEU A 89 -17.14 13.11 -19.79
CA LEU A 89 -17.43 11.96 -18.92
C LEU A 89 -18.13 12.40 -17.64
N THR A 90 -18.92 11.49 -17.06
CA THR A 90 -19.56 11.67 -15.76
C THR A 90 -19.20 10.46 -14.90
N PHE A 91 -18.78 10.70 -13.67
CA PHE A 91 -18.51 9.62 -12.73
C PHE A 91 -19.82 8.97 -12.31
N ASP A 92 -19.85 7.64 -12.37
CA ASP A 92 -21.02 6.85 -12.00
C ASP A 92 -20.89 6.39 -10.55
N HIS A 93 -21.55 7.08 -9.63
CA HIS A 93 -21.44 6.84 -8.18
C HIS A 93 -22.35 5.70 -7.69
N GLU A 94 -22.46 4.63 -8.47
CA GLU A 94 -23.21 3.44 -8.07
C GLU A 94 -22.41 2.61 -7.05
N THR A 95 -23.06 2.21 -5.94
CA THR A 95 -22.49 1.40 -4.86
C THR A 95 -23.05 -0.03 -4.81
N SER A 96 -23.95 -0.36 -5.74
CA SER A 96 -24.53 -1.70 -5.86
C SER A 96 -24.94 -1.99 -7.31
N GLY A 97 -24.89 -3.25 -7.71
CA GLY A 97 -25.19 -3.67 -9.09
C GLY A 97 -23.92 -3.90 -9.93
N THR A 98 -24.12 -4.08 -11.23
CA THR A 98 -23.05 -4.49 -12.16
C THR A 98 -21.95 -3.45 -12.36
N TYR A 99 -22.28 -2.17 -12.21
CA TYR A 99 -21.36 -1.04 -12.40
C TYR A 99 -20.99 -0.39 -11.07
N ALA A 100 -21.25 -1.06 -9.95
CA ALA A 100 -20.84 -0.56 -8.65
C ALA A 100 -19.33 -0.49 -8.58
N TYR A 101 -18.80 0.62 -8.06
CA TYR A 101 -17.38 0.71 -7.83
C TYR A 101 -16.96 -0.19 -6.67
N VAL A 102 -15.78 -0.78 -6.76
CA VAL A 102 -15.23 -1.66 -5.72
C VAL A 102 -13.72 -1.44 -5.58
N LEU A 103 -13.24 -1.44 -4.34
CA LEU A 103 -11.80 -1.38 -4.03
C LEU A 103 -11.30 -2.76 -3.60
N TYR A 104 -10.18 -3.19 -4.17
CA TYR A 104 -9.53 -4.47 -3.89
C TYR A 104 -8.10 -4.29 -3.40
N ASP A 105 -7.69 -5.12 -2.45
CA ASP A 105 -6.30 -5.42 -2.13
C ASP A 105 -5.92 -6.75 -2.81
N GLY A 106 -5.23 -6.66 -3.94
CA GLY A 106 -5.05 -7.76 -4.88
C GLY A 106 -6.40 -8.22 -5.45
N ASP A 107 -6.79 -9.44 -5.09
CA ASP A 107 -8.09 -10.03 -5.46
C ASP A 107 -9.11 -9.98 -4.31
N LYS A 108 -8.71 -9.47 -3.13
CA LYS A 108 -9.57 -9.39 -1.96
C LYS A 108 -10.33 -8.07 -1.97
N GLU A 109 -11.64 -8.15 -2.02
CA GLU A 109 -12.52 -7.00 -1.85
C GLU A 109 -12.32 -6.36 -0.46
N ILE A 110 -12.15 -5.05 -0.44
CA ILE A 110 -12.10 -4.26 0.78
C ILE A 110 -13.53 -3.88 1.14
N ASP A 111 -13.93 -4.13 2.39
CA ASP A 111 -15.25 -3.75 2.88
C ASP A 111 -15.46 -2.23 2.70
N PRO A 112 -16.60 -1.78 2.12
CA PRO A 112 -16.90 -0.36 1.88
C PRO A 112 -16.84 0.55 3.11
N THR A 113 -16.85 0.00 4.33
CA THR A 113 -16.63 0.78 5.57
C THR A 113 -15.18 1.24 5.75
N ASN A 114 -14.23 0.65 5.04
CA ASN A 114 -12.80 0.93 5.16
C ASN A 114 -12.26 1.89 4.09
N TYR A 115 -13.13 2.44 3.23
CA TYR A 115 -12.75 3.47 2.28
C TYR A 115 -13.94 4.38 1.98
N SER A 116 -13.66 5.53 1.38
CA SER A 116 -14.70 6.44 0.90
C SER A 116 -14.39 6.91 -0.51
N VAL A 117 -15.43 7.19 -1.27
CA VAL A 117 -15.33 7.79 -2.60
C VAL A 117 -16.05 9.12 -2.56
N THR A 118 -15.36 10.20 -2.93
CA THR A 118 -15.92 11.54 -2.99
C THR A 118 -15.82 12.05 -4.42
N GLU A 119 -16.97 12.32 -5.03
CA GLU A 119 -17.04 12.92 -6.35
C GLU A 119 -16.54 14.38 -6.32
N GLN A 120 -15.92 14.79 -7.43
CA GLN A 120 -15.43 16.15 -7.66
C GLN A 120 -15.84 16.59 -9.07
N THR A 121 -15.69 17.87 -9.37
CA THR A 121 -15.91 18.35 -10.74
C THR A 121 -14.98 17.61 -11.70
N ASN A 122 -15.59 16.86 -12.63
CA ASN A 122 -14.88 16.04 -13.61
C ASN A 122 -13.87 15.06 -12.98
N GLY A 123 -14.20 14.47 -11.84
CA GLY A 123 -13.29 13.55 -11.17
C GLY A 123 -13.83 12.94 -9.89
N PHE A 124 -12.97 12.21 -9.20
CA PHE A 124 -13.29 11.63 -7.90
C PHE A 124 -12.03 11.41 -7.07
N THR A 125 -12.21 11.15 -5.78
CA THR A 125 -11.15 10.70 -4.89
C THR A 125 -11.59 9.50 -4.10
N VAL A 126 -10.80 8.42 -4.15
CA VAL A 126 -10.90 7.27 -3.26
C VAL A 126 -9.93 7.49 -2.10
N SER A 127 -10.41 7.40 -0.86
CA SER A 127 -9.59 7.50 0.34
C SER A 127 -9.73 6.23 1.18
N VAL A 128 -8.61 5.55 1.49
CA VAL A 128 -8.61 4.42 2.42
C VAL A 128 -8.62 4.94 3.86
N ASP A 129 -9.41 4.33 4.73
CA ASP A 129 -9.44 4.68 6.15
C ASP A 129 -8.05 4.49 6.77
N SER A 130 -7.57 5.52 7.49
CA SER A 130 -6.23 5.53 8.08
C SER A 130 -5.96 4.37 9.06
N ASN A 131 -6.99 3.85 9.73
CA ASN A 131 -6.90 2.69 10.61
C ASN A 131 -6.83 1.37 9.82
N TYR A 132 -7.34 1.37 8.59
CA TYR A 132 -7.31 0.21 7.71
C TYR A 132 -6.01 0.10 6.91
N ILE A 133 -5.33 1.22 6.60
CA ILE A 133 -4.07 1.25 5.83
C ILE A 133 -3.05 0.17 6.26
N PRO A 134 -2.77 -0.07 7.57
CA PRO A 134 -1.81 -1.10 7.98
C PRO A 134 -2.26 -2.55 7.71
N SER A 135 -3.54 -2.75 7.38
CA SER A 135 -4.10 -4.07 7.04
C SER A 135 -3.96 -4.41 5.56
N LEU A 136 -3.52 -3.45 4.73
CA LEU A 136 -3.23 -3.66 3.32
C LEU A 136 -2.01 -4.57 3.15
N THR A 137 -2.01 -5.37 2.08
CA THR A 137 -0.92 -6.30 1.76
C THR A 137 0.34 -5.53 1.34
N PRO A 138 1.44 -5.57 2.12
CA PRO A 138 2.66 -4.85 1.77
C PRO A 138 3.28 -5.37 0.47
N GLY A 139 3.63 -4.46 -0.45
CA GLY A 139 4.10 -4.84 -1.79
C GLY A 139 3.00 -5.38 -2.72
N GLY A 140 1.75 -5.40 -2.26
CA GLY A 140 0.58 -5.81 -3.04
C GLY A 140 0.15 -4.77 -4.09
N THR A 141 -1.06 -4.92 -4.60
CA THR A 141 -1.66 -3.99 -5.56
C THR A 141 -3.02 -3.56 -5.04
N LEU A 142 -3.24 -2.26 -4.94
CA LEU A 142 -4.57 -1.71 -4.68
C LEU A 142 -5.25 -1.46 -6.03
N LYS A 143 -6.45 -1.99 -6.23
CA LYS A 143 -7.18 -1.94 -7.50
C LYS A 143 -8.58 -1.38 -7.28
N PHE A 144 -8.94 -0.31 -7.99
CA PHE A 144 -10.26 0.29 -8.02
C PHE A 144 -10.92 0.00 -9.36
N VAL A 145 -12.12 -0.58 -9.33
CA VAL A 145 -12.91 -1.02 -10.51
C VAL A 145 -14.28 -0.37 -10.48
#